data_AF-A0A4V1V293-F1
#
_entry.id   AF-A0A4V1V293-F1
#
_cell.length_a   1.000
_cell.length_b   1.000
_cell.length_c   1.000
_cell.angle_alpha   90.00
_cell.angle_beta   90.00
_cell.angle_gamma   90.00
#
_symmetry.space_group_name_H-M   'P 1'
#
loop_
_entity.id
_entity.type
_entity.pdbx_description
1 polymer ?
#
loop_
_entity_poly.entity_id
_entity_poly.type
_entity_poly.pdbx_seq_one_letter_code
_entity_poly.pdbx_strand_id
1 'polypeptide(L)'
;MKTAILMTSVALACVLSIGAMAQDAGDPVNGEDLFRNCLACHELKSDSGERIRRGGRAGPNLYGVIGRPAGGLEGYRYSDGLSALNASGLVWDEENLAHFMSNPNGFLEEALGEGHISKMPFAFPTGAADIAAYLAQVGQSGS
;
A
#
# COMPACT_ATOMS: atom_id res chain seq x y z
N MET A 1 51.22 53.54 0.89
CA MET A 1 50.97 53.03 -0.48
C MET A 1 51.07 51.52 -0.47
N LYS A 2 49.94 50.83 -0.67
CA LYS A 2 49.76 49.52 -1.34
C LYS A 2 48.52 48.81 -0.77
N THR A 3 47.45 49.00 -1.52
CA THR A 3 46.17 48.27 -1.54
C THR A 3 46.36 46.81 -1.93
N ALA A 4 45.55 45.91 -1.36
CA ALA A 4 45.20 44.59 -1.90
C ALA A 4 43.77 44.28 -1.41
N ILE A 5 42.70 44.57 -2.16
CA ILE A 5 42.09 43.77 -3.25
C ILE A 5 42.00 42.28 -2.86
N LEU A 6 40.91 41.87 -2.21
CA LEU A 6 39.64 41.35 -2.77
C LEU A 6 39.74 39.89 -3.23
N MET A 7 39.08 38.98 -2.52
CA MET A 7 38.59 37.71 -3.05
C MET A 7 37.45 37.21 -2.15
N THR A 8 36.25 37.73 -2.36
CA THR A 8 35.00 37.16 -1.86
C THR A 8 34.60 36.01 -2.76
N SER A 9 34.87 34.77 -2.34
CA SER A 9 34.35 33.56 -2.96
C SER A 9 32.90 33.35 -2.51
N VAL A 10 31.94 33.75 -3.34
CA VAL A 10 30.53 33.33 -3.19
C VAL A 10 30.43 31.91 -3.73
N ALA A 11 30.42 30.92 -2.84
CA ALA A 11 30.07 29.56 -3.18
C ALA A 11 28.56 29.48 -3.39
N LEU A 12 28.13 29.43 -4.64
CA LEU A 12 26.75 29.14 -5.03
C LEU A 12 26.47 27.66 -4.75
N ALA A 13 25.90 27.35 -3.59
CA ALA A 13 25.38 26.03 -3.28
C ALA A 13 24.13 25.78 -4.14
N CYS A 14 24.27 24.97 -5.18
CA CYS A 14 23.15 24.40 -5.90
C CYS A 14 22.34 23.51 -4.93
N VAL A 15 21.22 24.04 -4.45
CA VAL A 15 20.22 23.25 -3.74
C VAL A 15 19.60 22.31 -4.76
N LEU A 16 19.99 21.04 -4.72
CA LEU A 16 19.30 19.97 -5.43
C LEU A 16 17.92 19.80 -4.77
N SER A 17 16.92 20.47 -5.33
CA SER A 17 15.52 20.12 -5.05
C SER A 17 15.30 18.70 -5.52
N ILE A 18 15.34 17.75 -4.58
CA ILE A 18 14.81 16.41 -4.78
C ILE A 18 13.31 16.61 -5.00
N GLY A 19 12.86 16.53 -6.24
CA GLY A 19 11.44 16.54 -6.55
C GLY A 19 10.80 15.39 -5.78
N ALA A 20 9.90 15.72 -4.85
CA ALA A 20 8.94 14.76 -4.35
C ALA A 20 8.20 14.24 -5.60
N MET A 21 8.43 12.97 -5.95
CA MET A 21 7.55 12.29 -6.89
C MET A 21 6.20 12.25 -6.19
N ALA A 22 5.33 13.21 -6.52
CA ALA A 22 3.92 13.09 -6.21
C ALA A 22 3.43 11.89 -7.02
N GLN A 23 3.49 10.70 -6.43
CA GLN A 23 2.71 9.57 -6.91
C GLN A 23 1.26 10.01 -6.80
N ASP A 24 0.55 9.91 -7.92
CA ASP A 24 -0.85 10.32 -8.02
C ASP A 24 -1.61 9.61 -6.89
N ALA A 25 -2.09 10.38 -5.92
CA ALA A 25 -2.89 9.83 -4.83
C ALA A 25 -4.16 9.29 -5.46
N GLY A 26 -4.44 7.99 -5.27
CA GLY A 26 -5.60 7.35 -5.88
C GLY A 26 -6.91 8.07 -5.55
N ASP A 27 -7.93 7.92 -6.40
CA ASP A 27 -9.27 8.47 -6.16
C ASP A 27 -10.08 7.52 -5.26
N PRO A 28 -10.34 7.86 -3.98
CA PRO A 28 -11.07 6.99 -3.08
C PRO A 28 -12.56 6.85 -3.46
N VAL A 29 -13.14 7.80 -4.19
CA VAL A 29 -14.53 7.68 -4.66
C VAL A 29 -14.63 6.61 -5.75
N ASN A 30 -13.71 6.63 -6.72
CA ASN A 30 -13.62 5.55 -7.69
C ASN A 30 -13.19 4.22 -7.02
N GLY A 31 -12.32 4.30 -6.02
CA GLY A 31 -11.88 3.17 -5.21
C GLY A 31 -13.03 2.45 -4.51
N GLU A 32 -13.98 3.19 -3.95
CA GLU A 32 -15.20 2.65 -3.35
C GLU A 32 -16.04 1.85 -4.36
N ASP A 33 -16.17 2.39 -5.58
CA ASP A 33 -16.88 1.72 -6.67
C ASP A 33 -16.18 0.43 -7.12
N LEU A 34 -14.85 0.48 -7.25
CA LEU A 34 -14.02 -0.66 -7.62
C LEU A 34 -13.97 -1.73 -6.51
N PHE A 35 -14.06 -1.32 -5.23
CA PHE A 35 -14.02 -2.23 -4.08
C PHE A 35 -15.16 -3.25 -4.07
N ARG A 36 -16.25 -3.00 -4.81
CA ARG A 36 -17.32 -3.99 -5.00
C ARG A 36 -16.79 -5.34 -5.51
N ASN A 37 -15.72 -5.34 -6.31
CA ASN A 37 -15.07 -6.55 -6.81
C ASN A 37 -14.38 -7.37 -5.70
N CYS A 38 -14.01 -6.73 -4.59
CA CYS A 38 -13.34 -7.36 -3.46
C CYS A 38 -14.32 -8.11 -2.54
N LEU A 39 -15.61 -7.73 -2.56
CA LEU A 39 -16.63 -8.20 -1.61
C LEU A 39 -16.97 -9.69 -1.74
N ALA A 40 -16.63 -10.33 -2.87
CA ALA A 40 -16.80 -11.78 -3.01
C ALA A 40 -15.93 -12.56 -2.00
N CYS A 41 -14.76 -12.02 -1.67
CA CYS A 41 -13.79 -12.70 -0.80
C CYS A 41 -13.57 -11.98 0.52
N HIS A 42 -13.71 -10.66 0.57
CA HIS A 42 -13.34 -9.83 1.71
C HIS A 42 -14.55 -9.09 2.29
N GLU A 43 -14.46 -8.71 3.56
CA GLU A 43 -15.36 -7.78 4.22
C GLU A 43 -14.58 -6.55 4.73
N LEU A 44 -15.31 -5.48 5.05
CA LEU A 44 -14.82 -4.37 5.88
C LEU A 44 -15.61 -4.36 7.17
N LYS A 45 -14.98 -4.91 8.21
CA LYS A 45 -15.51 -4.91 9.58
C LYS A 45 -14.57 -4.11 10.46
N SER A 46 -15.07 -3.04 11.08
CA SER A 46 -14.29 -2.20 11.99
C SER A 46 -13.91 -2.94 13.27
N ASP A 47 -13.01 -2.35 14.05
CA ASP A 47 -12.59 -2.90 15.35
C ASP A 47 -13.74 -2.92 16.38
N SER A 48 -14.70 -1.98 16.28
CA SER A 48 -15.93 -2.00 17.08
C SER A 48 -16.91 -3.10 16.68
N GLY A 49 -16.63 -3.80 15.58
CA GLY A 49 -17.43 -4.88 15.05
C GLY A 49 -18.50 -4.46 14.05
N GLU A 50 -18.58 -3.17 13.72
CA GLU A 50 -19.47 -2.65 12.69
C GLU A 50 -19.07 -3.17 11.31
N ARG A 51 -20.05 -3.64 10.54
CA ARG A 51 -19.83 -4.09 9.16
C ARG A 51 -20.06 -2.95 8.20
N ILE A 52 -19.01 -2.18 7.93
CA ILE A 52 -19.00 -1.08 6.96
C ILE A 52 -19.36 -1.61 5.57
N ARG A 53 -18.73 -2.72 5.16
CA ARG A 53 -19.08 -3.45 3.93
C ARG A 53 -19.21 -4.93 4.24
N ARG A 54 -20.38 -5.49 3.96
CA ARG A 54 -20.61 -6.94 4.05
C ARG A 54 -20.00 -7.62 2.83
N GLY A 55 -19.22 -8.66 3.08
CA GLY A 55 -18.67 -9.49 2.02
C GLY A 55 -18.22 -10.86 2.53
N GLY A 56 -17.38 -11.52 1.74
CA GLY A 56 -16.85 -12.85 2.02
C GLY A 56 -15.83 -12.87 3.15
N ARG A 57 -15.47 -14.09 3.57
CA ARG A 57 -14.41 -14.37 4.54
C ARG A 57 -13.37 -15.35 3.97
N ALA A 58 -13.37 -15.50 2.65
CA ALA A 58 -12.38 -16.30 1.94
C ALA A 58 -11.01 -15.60 1.97
N GLY A 59 -11.00 -14.27 1.86
CA GLY A 59 -9.90 -13.36 2.14
C GLY A 59 -9.97 -12.77 3.57
N PRO A 60 -8.88 -12.15 4.07
CA PRO A 60 -8.89 -11.47 5.37
C PRO A 60 -9.79 -10.23 5.37
N ASN A 61 -10.17 -9.75 6.56
CA ASN A 61 -10.77 -8.42 6.73
C ASN A 61 -9.82 -7.34 6.20
N LEU A 62 -10.32 -6.42 5.37
CA LEU A 62 -9.50 -5.35 4.78
C LEU A 62 -9.61 -4.03 5.54
N TYR A 63 -10.46 -3.94 6.57
CA TYR A 63 -10.46 -2.78 7.45
C TYR A 63 -9.09 -2.61 8.12
N GLY A 64 -8.55 -1.38 8.13
CA GLY A 64 -7.24 -1.07 8.68
C GLY A 64 -6.10 -1.87 8.03
N VAL A 65 -6.20 -2.20 6.74
CA VAL A 65 -5.11 -2.91 6.04
C VAL A 65 -3.90 -2.01 5.82
N ILE A 66 -4.11 -0.72 5.54
CA ILE A 66 -3.03 0.27 5.46
C ILE A 66 -2.48 0.48 6.88
N GLY A 67 -1.16 0.35 7.02
CA GLY A 67 -0.44 0.33 8.29
C GLY A 67 -0.32 -1.05 8.94
N ARG A 68 -0.97 -2.10 8.40
CA ARG A 68 -0.90 -3.45 8.97
C ARG A 68 0.26 -4.26 8.36
N PRO A 69 0.97 -5.09 9.13
CA PRO A 69 1.93 -6.04 8.57
C PRO A 69 1.28 -6.93 7.50
N ALA A 70 1.98 -7.13 6.39
CA ALA A 70 1.54 -8.04 5.35
C ALA A 70 1.41 -9.45 5.93
N GLY A 71 0.31 -10.16 5.66
CA GLY A 71 0.07 -11.46 6.29
C GLY A 71 -0.11 -11.41 7.82
N GLY A 72 -0.41 -10.25 8.40
CA GLY A 72 -0.39 -10.03 9.85
C GLY A 72 -1.74 -9.98 10.56
N LEU A 73 -2.88 -10.23 9.89
CA LEU A 73 -4.17 -10.26 10.58
C LEU A 73 -4.29 -11.52 11.44
N GLU A 74 -4.45 -11.33 12.76
CA GLU A 74 -4.60 -12.44 13.70
C GLU A 74 -5.80 -13.33 13.36
N GLY A 75 -5.63 -14.64 13.55
CA GLY A 75 -6.68 -15.63 13.32
C GLY A 75 -7.00 -15.93 11.85
N TYR A 76 -6.33 -15.28 10.88
CA TYR A 76 -6.47 -15.60 9.46
C TYR A 76 -5.32 -16.48 8.95
N ARG A 77 -5.63 -17.47 8.10
CA ARG A 77 -4.64 -18.41 7.54
C ARG A 77 -4.15 -17.93 6.18
N TYR A 78 -2.98 -17.33 6.15
CA TYR A 78 -2.38 -16.76 4.94
C TYR A 78 -1.78 -17.82 3.97
N SER A 79 -1.36 -17.36 2.78
CA SER A 79 -0.45 -18.13 1.93
C SER A 79 0.96 -18.10 2.50
N ASP A 80 1.81 -19.02 2.05
CA ASP A 80 3.22 -19.04 2.45
C ASP A 80 3.93 -17.76 2.02
N GLY A 81 3.61 -17.22 0.83
CA GLY A 81 4.13 -15.94 0.34
C GLY A 81 3.77 -14.75 1.23
N LEU A 82 2.50 -14.57 1.58
CA LEU A 82 2.10 -13.46 2.48
C LEU A 82 2.66 -13.64 3.90
N SER A 83 2.84 -14.88 4.36
CA SER A 83 3.49 -15.16 5.65
C SER A 83 4.97 -14.82 5.63
N ALA A 84 5.66 -15.05 4.50
CA ALA A 84 7.05 -14.67 4.30
C ALA A 84 7.23 -13.14 4.21
N LEU A 85 6.31 -12.41 3.57
CA LEU A 85 6.28 -10.94 3.62
C LEU A 85 6.12 -10.39 5.04
N ASN A 86 5.31 -11.07 5.88
CA ASN A 86 5.22 -10.71 7.30
C ASN A 86 6.60 -10.86 7.99
N ALA A 87 7.25 -12.00 7.75
CA ALA A 87 8.55 -12.30 8.34
C ALA A 87 9.67 -11.36 7.88
N SER A 88 9.57 -10.78 6.67
CA SER A 88 10.49 -9.73 6.19
C SER A 88 10.22 -8.35 6.79
N GLY A 89 9.10 -8.18 7.51
CA GLY A 89 8.70 -6.91 8.13
C GLY A 89 7.95 -5.97 7.20
N LEU A 90 7.43 -6.44 6.06
CA LEU A 90 6.64 -5.60 5.16
C LEU A 90 5.36 -5.12 5.87
N VAL A 91 5.13 -3.82 5.83
CA VAL A 91 3.89 -3.17 6.27
C VAL A 91 3.18 -2.62 5.02
N TRP A 92 1.88 -2.84 4.92
CA TRP A 92 1.11 -2.30 3.81
C TRP A 92 1.01 -0.78 3.94
N ASP A 93 1.56 -0.05 2.98
CA ASP A 93 1.13 1.30 2.64
C ASP A 93 0.27 1.25 1.36
N GLU A 94 -0.19 2.41 0.90
CA GLU A 94 -1.03 2.51 -0.30
C GLU A 94 -0.29 2.03 -1.55
N GLU A 95 1.00 2.38 -1.67
CA GLU A 95 1.84 2.04 -2.82
C GLU A 95 2.06 0.52 -2.93
N ASN A 96 2.56 -0.11 -1.87
CA ASN A 96 2.83 -1.54 -1.85
C ASN A 96 1.54 -2.35 -1.99
N LEU A 97 0.44 -1.90 -1.39
CA LEU A 97 -0.85 -2.58 -1.54
C LEU A 97 -1.36 -2.48 -2.98
N ALA A 98 -1.27 -1.29 -3.60
CA ALA A 98 -1.63 -1.11 -5.01
C ALA A 98 -0.76 -1.96 -5.94
N HIS A 99 0.55 -2.02 -5.69
CA HIS A 99 1.47 -2.86 -6.46
C HIS A 99 1.14 -4.35 -6.29
N PHE A 100 0.90 -4.82 -5.08
CA PHE A 100 0.46 -6.19 -4.83
C PHE A 100 -0.85 -6.50 -5.55
N MET A 101 -1.84 -5.59 -5.53
CA MET A 101 -3.11 -5.79 -6.22
C MET A 101 -2.98 -5.83 -7.74
N SER A 102 -2.03 -5.09 -8.33
CA SER A 102 -1.85 -5.05 -9.78
C SER A 102 -1.23 -6.32 -10.34
N ASN A 103 -0.35 -6.98 -9.58
CA ASN A 103 0.22 -8.28 -9.92
C ASN A 103 0.66 -9.05 -8.65
N PRO A 104 -0.24 -9.82 -8.01
CA PRO A 104 0.07 -10.44 -6.71
C PRO A 104 1.23 -11.44 -6.74
N ASN A 105 1.34 -12.24 -7.79
CA ASN A 105 2.44 -13.20 -7.91
C ASN A 105 3.74 -12.50 -8.28
N GLY A 106 3.71 -11.51 -9.18
CA GLY A 106 4.89 -10.72 -9.52
C GLY A 106 5.44 -9.95 -8.32
N PHE A 107 4.56 -9.36 -7.50
CA PHE A 107 4.97 -8.71 -6.26
C PHE A 107 5.66 -9.67 -5.29
N LEU A 108 5.12 -10.89 -5.14
CA LEU A 108 5.76 -11.90 -4.29
C LEU A 108 7.12 -12.34 -4.84
N GLU A 109 7.22 -12.53 -6.16
CA GLU A 109 8.47 -12.88 -6.81
C GLU A 109 9.54 -11.78 -6.68
N GLU A 110 9.14 -10.51 -6.85
CA GLU A 110 10.03 -9.37 -6.65
C GLU A 110 10.52 -9.25 -5.21
N ALA A 111 9.61 -9.41 -4.24
CA ALA A 111 9.92 -9.21 -2.83
C ALA A 111 10.65 -10.40 -2.19
N LEU A 112 10.44 -11.63 -2.67
CA LEU A 112 10.88 -12.86 -2.01
C LEU A 112 11.66 -13.83 -2.92
N GLY A 113 11.69 -13.59 -4.23
CA GLY A 113 12.18 -14.53 -5.24
C GLY A 113 11.14 -15.56 -5.67
N GLU A 114 11.55 -16.45 -6.58
CA GLU A 114 10.67 -17.49 -7.14
C GLU A 114 10.14 -18.47 -6.09
N GLY A 115 8.99 -19.08 -6.37
CA GLY A 115 8.42 -20.18 -5.56
C GLY A 115 7.31 -19.77 -4.58
N HIS A 116 7.00 -18.47 -4.48
CA HIS A 116 5.89 -17.96 -3.69
C HIS A 116 4.67 -17.64 -4.56
N ILE A 117 3.50 -18.15 -4.19
CA ILE A 117 2.24 -17.92 -4.93
C ILE A 117 1.20 -17.27 -4.01
N SER A 118 0.50 -16.27 -4.55
CA SER A 118 -0.61 -15.62 -3.88
C SER A 118 -1.86 -16.51 -3.93
N LYS A 119 -2.60 -16.57 -2.82
CA LYS A 119 -3.94 -17.16 -2.79
C LYS A 119 -5.03 -16.22 -3.31
N MET A 120 -4.69 -14.96 -3.60
CA MET A 120 -5.58 -14.02 -4.27
C MET A 120 -5.50 -14.26 -5.78
N PRO A 121 -6.54 -14.84 -6.42
CA PRO A 121 -6.45 -15.27 -7.82
C PRO A 121 -6.74 -14.14 -8.81
N PHE A 122 -7.01 -12.92 -8.31
CA PHE A 122 -7.38 -11.75 -9.10
C PHE A 122 -6.29 -10.69 -9.05
N ALA A 123 -6.20 -9.91 -10.11
CA ALA A 123 -5.32 -8.77 -10.23
C ALA A 123 -6.09 -7.57 -10.77
N PHE A 124 -5.62 -6.37 -10.43
CA PHE A 124 -6.18 -5.08 -10.84
C PHE A 124 -5.09 -4.25 -11.52
N PRO A 125 -4.73 -4.54 -12.79
CA PRO A 125 -3.69 -3.79 -13.50
C PRO A 125 -3.98 -2.29 -13.62
N THR A 126 -5.25 -1.91 -13.48
CA THR A 126 -5.73 -0.54 -13.40
C THR A 126 -6.63 -0.37 -12.17
N GLY A 127 -6.66 0.83 -11.59
CA GLY A 127 -7.52 1.16 -10.45
C GLY A 127 -7.05 0.65 -9.08
N ALA A 128 -5.91 -0.04 -9.00
CA ALA A 128 -5.36 -0.52 -7.72
C ALA A 128 -5.03 0.62 -6.75
N ALA A 129 -4.51 1.75 -7.26
CA ALA A 129 -4.24 2.94 -6.45
C ALA A 129 -5.52 3.51 -5.83
N ASP A 130 -6.60 3.59 -6.60
CA ASP A 130 -7.92 4.07 -6.14
C ASP A 130 -8.47 3.18 -5.03
N ILE A 131 -8.39 1.85 -5.21
CA ILE A 131 -8.81 0.88 -4.19
C ILE A 131 -7.98 1.05 -2.91
N ALA A 132 -6.66 1.24 -3.04
CA ALA A 132 -5.78 1.47 -1.89
C ALA A 132 -6.13 2.77 -1.15
N ALA A 133 -6.39 3.85 -1.87
CA ALA A 133 -6.83 5.14 -1.32
C ALA A 133 -8.16 5.03 -0.57
N TYR A 134 -9.14 4.29 -1.13
CA TYR A 134 -10.40 4.00 -0.44
C TYR A 134 -10.18 3.20 0.85
N LEU A 135 -9.32 2.19 0.83
CA LEU A 135 -8.98 1.39 2.01
C LEU A 135 -8.26 2.22 3.09
N ALA A 136 -7.39 3.15 2.69
CA ALA A 136 -6.77 4.11 3.59
C ALA A 136 -7.83 5.00 4.26
N GLN A 137 -8.77 5.55 3.48
CA GLN A 137 -9.84 6.40 3.97
C GLN A 137 -10.76 5.67 4.97
N VAL A 138 -11.23 4.48 4.61
CA VAL A 138 -12.15 3.71 5.47
C VAL A 138 -11.46 3.24 6.75
N GLY A 139 -10.18 2.88 6.68
CA GLY A 139 -9.40 2.49 7.86
C GLY A 139 -9.25 3.62 8.88
N GLN A 140 -9.20 4.88 8.45
CA GLN A 140 -9.10 6.05 9.33
C GLN A 140 -10.46 6.51 9.90
N SER A 141 -11.57 6.07 9.31
CA SER A 141 -12.91 6.57 9.65
C SER A 141 -13.50 6.03 10.96
N GLY A 142 -12.74 5.22 11.71
CA GLY A 142 -13.19 4.57 12.97
C GLY A 142 -12.21 4.65 14.13
N SER A 143 -11.20 5.51 14.05
CA SER A 143 -10.31 5.87 15.17
C SER A 143 -10.89 6.99 16.04
#